data_AF-A0A962GE27-F1
#
_entry.id   AF-A0A962GE27-F1
#
_cell.length_a   1.000
_cell.length_b   1.000
_cell.length_c   1.000
_cell.angle_alpha   90.00
_cell.angle_beta   90.00
_cell.angle_gamma   90.00
#
_symmetry.space_group_name_H-M   'P 1'
#
loop_
_entity.id
_entity.type
_entity.pdbx_description
1 polymer ?
#
loop_
_entity_poly.entity_id
_entity_poly.type
_entity_poly.pdbx_seq_one_letter_code
_entity_poly.pdbx_strand_id
1 'polypeptide(L)'
;IESPQQRLAANKPLDGTVTIRVSRESTEVVLRISDDGAGMDRDAIRRKAISLGLLNPDANLSDRDLYGFILEAGFSTAEQVTQLAGRGVGMDVVHSEIKQLGGSLVIDSVRGSGTTFTIRLPFTLAVTQAILVKLGESTYAVPMSSVQGVVRIALDDYSKRLGSGDPTYTYAGEDFKIYELSQLLGVPQGRVIDETQLPLLMTRTGDQRAAVRIDAVVGSREIVVKSVGPQISSVPGIFGATIMGDGSVIMILDLAPLVRRVASLRASVAAGEIPEVAEIVPVPELPEVRRKTMIMVVDDSITMRKVTTRVLERAEMDVVTAKDGLDAV
;
A
#
# COMPACT_ATOMS: atom_id res chain seq x y z
N ILE A 1 17.74 11.22 -15.00
CA ILE A 1 18.46 11.37 -16.28
C ILE A 1 19.93 11.68 -15.97
N GLU A 2 20.84 11.03 -16.68
CA GLU A 2 22.30 11.12 -16.61
C GLU A 2 22.86 12.43 -17.18
N SER A 3 24.14 12.74 -16.92
CA SER A 3 24.78 13.97 -17.39
C SER A 3 25.04 13.98 -18.91
N PRO A 4 25.20 15.15 -19.57
CA PRO A 4 25.49 15.21 -21.01
C PRO A 4 26.71 14.40 -21.44
N GLN A 5 27.76 14.35 -20.61
CA GLN A 5 28.95 13.54 -20.88
C GLN A 5 28.65 12.03 -20.85
N GLN A 6 27.83 11.59 -19.89
CA GLN A 6 27.38 10.20 -19.80
C GLN A 6 26.46 9.82 -20.96
N ARG A 7 25.62 10.76 -21.44
CA ARG A 7 24.77 10.56 -22.62
C ARG A 7 25.60 10.38 -23.88
N LEU A 8 26.60 11.24 -24.09
CA LEU A 8 27.50 11.12 -25.23
C LEU A 8 28.24 9.78 -25.24
N ALA A 9 28.75 9.34 -24.07
CA ALA A 9 29.41 8.04 -23.92
C ALA A 9 28.47 6.85 -24.21
N ALA A 10 27.17 7.02 -24.00
CA ALA A 10 26.13 6.02 -24.29
C ALA A 10 25.53 6.15 -25.70
N ASN A 11 26.11 6.97 -26.60
CA ASN A 11 25.59 7.27 -27.95
C ASN A 11 24.17 7.87 -27.95
N LYS A 12 23.85 8.71 -26.95
CA LYS A 12 22.56 9.39 -26.82
C LYS A 12 22.70 10.89 -27.12
N PRO A 13 21.62 11.58 -27.54
CA PRO A 13 21.61 13.04 -27.69
C PRO A 13 22.06 13.73 -26.40
N LEU A 14 22.77 14.86 -26.53
CA LEU A 14 23.23 15.63 -25.36
C LEU A 14 22.07 16.09 -24.46
N ASP A 15 20.97 16.50 -25.09
CA ASP A 15 19.76 16.89 -24.39
C ASP A 15 18.96 15.65 -23.96
N GLY A 16 18.52 15.66 -22.70
CA GLY A 16 17.56 14.69 -22.16
C GLY A 16 16.14 15.07 -22.51
N THR A 17 15.30 14.09 -22.83
CA THR A 17 13.89 14.30 -23.17
C THR A 17 12.99 13.72 -22.10
N VAL A 18 12.09 14.54 -21.55
CA VAL A 18 10.95 14.09 -20.75
C VAL A 18 9.67 14.39 -21.53
N THR A 19 8.86 13.37 -21.74
CA THR A 19 7.59 13.44 -22.47
C THR A 19 6.44 13.17 -21.52
N ILE A 20 5.49 14.10 -21.42
CA ILE A 20 4.24 13.92 -20.70
C ILE A 20 3.12 13.83 -21.74
N ARG A 21 2.39 12.71 -21.75
CA ARG A 21 1.19 12.53 -22.58
C ARG A 21 -0.01 12.31 -21.69
N VAL A 22 -1.05 13.09 -21.93
CA VAL A 22 -2.36 12.90 -21.32
C VAL A 22 -3.30 12.39 -22.41
N SER A 23 -3.99 11.30 -22.13
CA SER A 23 -5.00 10.73 -23.01
C SER A 23 -6.20 10.28 -22.20
N ARG A 24 -7.36 10.19 -22.85
CA ARG A 24 -8.55 9.58 -22.25
C ARG A 24 -8.77 8.22 -22.90
N GLU A 25 -8.68 7.17 -22.10
CA GLU A 25 -8.95 5.79 -22.52
C GLU A 25 -10.24 5.35 -21.81
N SER A 26 -11.37 5.30 -22.53
CA SER A 26 -12.69 4.96 -21.97
C SER A 26 -13.11 5.87 -20.80
N THR A 27 -13.21 5.32 -19.58
CA THR A 27 -13.57 6.03 -18.34
C THR A 27 -12.35 6.47 -17.53
N GLU A 28 -11.14 6.27 -18.06
CA GLU A 28 -9.88 6.60 -17.39
C GLU A 28 -9.18 7.77 -18.07
N VAL A 29 -8.55 8.61 -17.26
CA VAL A 29 -7.49 9.53 -17.68
C VAL A 29 -6.17 8.78 -17.54
N VAL A 30 -5.43 8.69 -18.63
CA VAL A 30 -4.13 8.02 -18.68
C VAL A 30 -3.03 9.05 -18.89
N LEU A 31 -2.20 9.21 -17.86
CA LEU A 31 -0.99 10.01 -17.87
C LEU A 31 0.21 9.09 -18.11
N ARG A 32 0.94 9.30 -19.21
CA ARG A 32 2.23 8.64 -19.47
C ARG A 32 3.34 9.68 -19.34
N ILE A 33 4.23 9.47 -18.37
CA ILE A 33 5.43 10.28 -18.17
C ILE A 33 6.63 9.40 -18.53
N SER A 34 7.31 9.74 -19.62
CA SER A 34 8.46 8.98 -20.12
C SER A 34 9.72 9.84 -20.16
N ASP A 35 10.85 9.28 -19.78
CA ASP A 35 12.17 9.87 -20.00
C ASP A 35 13.02 8.97 -20.90
N ASP A 36 14.02 9.56 -21.55
CA ASP A 36 15.03 8.85 -22.34
C ASP A 36 16.35 8.71 -21.57
N GLY A 37 16.32 8.59 -20.24
CA GLY A 37 17.48 8.47 -19.38
C GLY A 37 18.06 7.06 -19.31
N ALA A 38 18.85 6.79 -18.28
CA ALA A 38 19.56 5.53 -18.09
C ALA A 38 18.65 4.37 -17.69
N GLY A 39 17.37 4.63 -17.44
CA GLY A 39 16.46 3.68 -16.82
C GLY A 39 16.72 3.51 -15.33
N MET A 40 15.96 2.63 -14.71
CA MET A 40 16.05 2.32 -13.28
C MET A 40 17.17 1.32 -13.00
N ASP A 41 17.97 1.61 -11.96
CA ASP A 41 19.03 0.71 -11.52
C ASP A 41 18.45 -0.49 -10.75
N ARG A 42 18.22 -1.57 -11.49
CA ARG A 42 17.71 -2.85 -10.99
C ARG A 42 18.52 -3.37 -9.80
N ASP A 43 19.85 -3.32 -9.89
CA ASP A 43 20.75 -3.89 -8.89
C ASP A 43 20.79 -3.04 -7.62
N ALA A 44 20.72 -1.71 -7.76
CA ALA A 44 20.57 -0.81 -6.62
C ALA A 44 19.24 -1.00 -5.88
N ILE A 45 18.13 -1.11 -6.63
CA ILE A 45 16.79 -1.36 -6.05
C ILE A 45 16.78 -2.71 -5.32
N ARG A 46 17.31 -3.77 -5.94
CA ARG A 46 17.42 -5.09 -5.30
C ARG A 46 18.23 -5.03 -4.01
N ARG A 47 19.43 -4.43 -4.04
CA ARG A 47 20.27 -4.29 -2.84
C ARG A 47 19.57 -3.50 -1.75
N LYS A 48 18.88 -2.41 -2.10
CA LYS A 48 18.12 -1.61 -1.13
C LYS A 48 16.96 -2.39 -0.52
N ALA A 49 16.19 -3.12 -1.34
CA ALA A 49 15.10 -3.96 -0.87
C ALA A 49 15.58 -5.06 0.09
N ILE A 50 16.73 -5.69 -0.20
CA ILE A 50 17.38 -6.66 0.69
C ILE A 50 17.79 -5.98 2.01
N SER A 51 18.46 -4.83 1.94
CA SER A 51 18.92 -4.11 3.14
C SER A 51 17.77 -3.66 4.07
N LEU A 52 16.57 -3.45 3.52
CA LEU A 52 15.37 -3.09 4.27
C LEU A 52 14.55 -4.32 4.73
N GLY A 53 15.04 -5.55 4.49
CA GLY A 53 14.31 -6.78 4.81
C GLY A 53 13.06 -7.02 3.96
N LEU A 54 12.89 -6.28 2.85
CA LEU A 54 11.74 -6.36 1.96
C LEU A 54 11.91 -7.45 0.88
N LEU A 55 13.13 -7.93 0.65
CA LEU A 55 13.44 -8.92 -0.37
C LEU A 55 14.50 -9.90 0.13
N ASN A 56 14.25 -11.20 -0.03
CA ASN A 56 15.27 -12.21 0.22
C ASN A 56 16.33 -12.17 -0.92
N PRO A 57 17.64 -12.27 -0.61
CA PRO A 57 18.73 -12.26 -1.60
C PRO A 57 18.56 -13.26 -2.75
N ASP A 58 17.97 -14.42 -2.50
CA ASP A 58 17.77 -15.52 -3.44
C ASP A 58 16.44 -15.44 -4.21
N ALA A 59 15.56 -14.50 -3.85
CA ALA A 59 14.26 -14.36 -4.49
C ALA A 59 14.41 -13.92 -5.96
N ASN A 60 13.77 -14.67 -6.87
CA ASN A 60 13.74 -14.33 -8.28
C ASN A 60 12.44 -13.58 -8.60
N LEU A 61 12.56 -12.29 -8.93
CA LEU A 61 11.44 -11.40 -9.24
C LEU A 61 11.55 -10.87 -10.66
N SER A 62 10.38 -10.65 -11.27
CA SER A 62 10.26 -9.87 -12.51
C SER A 62 10.75 -8.43 -12.27
N ASP A 63 11.20 -7.76 -13.33
CA ASP A 63 11.62 -6.35 -13.23
C ASP A 63 10.48 -5.46 -12.75
N ARG A 64 9.24 -5.76 -13.20
CA ARG A 64 8.04 -5.05 -12.79
C ARG A 64 7.79 -5.13 -11.29
N ASP A 65 7.89 -6.32 -10.70
CA ASP A 65 7.68 -6.51 -9.25
C ASP A 65 8.80 -5.85 -8.44
N LEU A 66 10.04 -5.93 -8.93
CA LEU A 66 11.19 -5.31 -8.31
C LEU A 66 11.08 -3.78 -8.32
N TYR A 67 10.64 -3.18 -9.43
CA TYR A 67 10.41 -1.74 -9.51
C TYR A 67 9.24 -1.30 -8.62
N GLY A 68 8.31 -2.19 -8.29
CA GLY A 68 7.26 -1.94 -7.32
C GLY A 68 7.77 -1.53 -5.93
N PHE A 69 8.97 -1.94 -5.54
CA PHE A 69 9.55 -1.56 -4.25
C PHE A 69 9.82 -0.06 -4.12
N ILE A 70 10.00 0.68 -5.22
CA ILE A 70 10.20 2.14 -5.14
C ILE A 70 8.97 2.88 -4.61
N LEU A 71 7.81 2.20 -4.58
CA LEU A 71 6.55 2.73 -4.10
C LEU A 71 6.33 2.44 -2.60
N GLU A 72 7.25 1.71 -1.96
CA GLU A 72 7.20 1.42 -0.53
C GLU A 72 7.73 2.62 0.28
N ALA A 73 7.13 2.86 1.45
CA ALA A 73 7.48 3.98 2.29
C ALA A 73 8.96 3.91 2.73
N GLY A 74 9.67 5.03 2.63
CA GLY A 74 11.09 5.10 2.98
C GLY A 74 12.03 4.39 1.99
N PHE A 75 11.52 3.94 0.84
CA PHE A 75 12.34 3.36 -0.21
C PHE A 75 12.98 4.46 -1.07
N SER A 76 14.31 4.54 -1.02
CA SER A 76 15.09 5.41 -1.91
C SER A 76 16.44 4.78 -2.20
N THR A 77 16.85 4.83 -3.47
CA THR A 77 18.19 4.43 -3.92
C THR A 77 19.18 5.60 -3.96
N ALA A 78 18.74 6.82 -3.62
CA ALA A 78 19.61 7.98 -3.62
C ALA A 78 20.58 7.94 -2.42
N GLU A 79 21.88 8.02 -2.70
CA GLU A 79 22.93 8.05 -1.67
C GLU A 79 23.06 9.43 -0.99
N GLN A 80 22.56 10.50 -1.62
CA GLN A 80 22.61 11.87 -1.10
C GLN A 80 21.25 12.55 -1.17
N VAL A 81 20.89 13.27 -0.10
CA VAL A 81 19.69 14.09 -0.02
C VAL A 81 19.93 15.38 -0.81
N THR A 82 19.28 15.54 -1.96
CA THR A 82 19.32 16.80 -2.73
C THR A 82 18.25 17.78 -2.22
N GLN A 83 18.38 19.07 -2.53
CA GLN A 83 17.36 20.08 -2.17
C GLN A 83 15.95 19.77 -2.72
N LEU A 84 15.83 18.95 -3.77
CA LEU A 84 14.56 18.43 -4.30
C LEU A 84 14.04 17.22 -3.50
N ALA A 85 14.92 16.33 -3.02
CA ALA A 85 14.56 15.22 -2.14
C ALA A 85 14.12 15.68 -0.73
N GLY A 86 14.54 16.88 -0.31
CA GLY A 86 14.23 17.48 1.00
C GLY A 86 12.82 18.06 1.16
N ARG A 87 11.94 18.01 0.14
CA ARG A 87 10.54 18.46 0.24
C ARG A 87 9.55 17.38 0.67
N GLY A 88 10.01 16.14 0.89
CA GLY A 88 9.16 15.05 1.35
C GLY A 88 8.20 14.48 0.29
N VAL A 89 8.48 14.66 -1.01
CA VAL A 89 7.67 14.05 -2.09
C VAL A 89 8.45 12.86 -2.66
N GLY A 90 8.35 11.72 -1.99
CA GLY A 90 8.85 10.44 -2.48
C GLY A 90 7.85 9.77 -3.43
N MET A 91 8.31 8.71 -4.10
CA MET A 91 7.45 7.89 -4.97
C MET A 91 6.36 7.14 -4.18
N ASP A 92 6.60 6.90 -2.89
CA ASP A 92 5.62 6.41 -1.93
C ASP A 92 4.43 7.37 -1.77
N VAL A 93 4.69 8.66 -1.61
CA VAL A 93 3.64 9.69 -1.52
C VAL A 93 2.87 9.80 -2.83
N VAL A 94 3.57 9.85 -3.98
CA VAL A 94 2.92 9.91 -5.31
C VAL A 94 2.01 8.70 -5.52
N HIS A 95 2.47 7.50 -5.17
CA HIS A 95 1.67 6.28 -5.27
C HIS A 95 0.46 6.31 -4.36
N SER A 96 0.63 6.79 -3.12
CA SER A 96 -0.44 6.93 -2.14
C SER A 96 -1.55 7.85 -2.66
N GLU A 97 -1.19 9.01 -3.20
CA GLU A 97 -2.14 9.98 -3.79
C GLU A 97 -2.88 9.40 -5.00
N ILE A 98 -2.18 8.67 -5.88
CA ILE A 98 -2.81 7.99 -7.01
C ILE A 98 -3.83 6.94 -6.54
N LYS A 99 -3.48 6.15 -5.52
CA LYS A 99 -4.37 5.14 -4.93
C LYS A 99 -5.60 5.77 -4.27
N GLN A 100 -5.43 6.87 -3.55
CA GLN A 100 -6.55 7.60 -2.93
C GLN A 100 -7.60 8.06 -3.95
N LEU A 101 -7.17 8.36 -5.18
CA LEU A 101 -8.04 8.71 -6.30
C LEU A 101 -8.67 7.47 -6.99
N GLY A 102 -8.44 6.26 -6.46
CA GLY A 102 -8.87 5.00 -7.08
C GLY A 102 -8.07 4.66 -8.35
N GLY A 103 -6.90 5.28 -8.51
CA GLY A 103 -6.04 5.08 -9.65
C GLY A 103 -5.05 3.94 -9.51
N SER A 104 -4.26 3.74 -10.55
CA SER A 104 -3.13 2.81 -10.56
C SER A 104 -1.90 3.45 -11.18
N LEU A 105 -0.72 2.99 -10.73
CA LEU A 105 0.57 3.38 -11.27
C LEU A 105 1.30 2.11 -11.73
N VAL A 106 1.77 2.11 -12.97
CA VAL A 106 2.65 1.09 -13.54
C VAL A 106 3.95 1.74 -13.96
N ILE A 107 5.06 1.03 -13.72
CA ILE A 107 6.40 1.49 -14.02
C ILE A 107 7.05 0.48 -14.98
N ASP A 108 7.46 0.97 -16.13
CA ASP A 108 8.21 0.21 -17.13
C ASP A 108 9.54 0.91 -17.33
N SER A 109 10.65 0.19 -17.18
CA SER A 109 11.99 0.76 -17.36
C SER A 109 12.89 -0.19 -18.10
N VAL A 110 13.72 0.36 -18.99
CA VAL A 110 14.72 -0.39 -19.75
C VAL A 110 16.06 0.31 -19.59
N ARG A 111 17.05 -0.44 -19.10
CA ARG A 111 18.40 0.10 -18.86
C ARG A 111 18.99 0.68 -20.15
N GLY A 112 19.44 1.92 -20.07
CA GLY A 112 19.98 2.70 -21.18
C GLY A 112 18.93 3.41 -22.06
N SER A 113 17.67 3.00 -22.00
CA SER A 113 16.59 3.52 -22.85
C SER A 113 15.58 4.42 -22.12
N GLY A 114 15.54 4.37 -20.79
CA GLY A 114 14.75 5.28 -19.96
C GLY A 114 13.65 4.60 -19.17
N THR A 115 12.75 5.39 -18.60
CA THR A 115 11.64 4.93 -17.75
C THR A 115 10.33 5.53 -18.22
N THR A 116 9.24 4.79 -18.08
CA THR A 116 7.88 5.25 -18.31
C THR A 116 7.01 4.93 -17.10
N PHE A 117 6.39 5.98 -16.56
CA PHE A 117 5.36 5.91 -15.54
C PHE A 117 4.00 6.05 -16.22
N THR A 118 3.15 5.03 -16.08
CA THR A 118 1.77 5.05 -16.58
C THR A 118 0.83 5.16 -15.39
N ILE A 119 0.20 6.33 -15.25
CA ILE A 119 -0.81 6.61 -14.22
C ILE A 119 -2.19 6.52 -14.87
N ARG A 120 -3.08 5.71 -14.29
CA ARG A 120 -4.48 5.62 -14.69
C ARG A 120 -5.35 6.16 -13.56
N LEU A 121 -6.17 7.15 -13.85
CA LEU A 121 -7.09 7.76 -12.89
C LEU A 121 -8.53 7.64 -13.40
N PRO A 122 -9.49 7.20 -12.58
CA PRO A 122 -10.89 7.21 -12.97
C PRO A 122 -11.38 8.66 -13.16
N PHE A 123 -12.17 8.90 -14.21
CA PHE A 123 -12.71 10.24 -14.51
C PHE A 123 -13.87 10.65 -13.58
N THR A 124 -14.51 9.70 -12.91
CA THR A 124 -15.63 9.90 -11.97
C THR A 124 -15.28 9.39 -10.58
N LEU A 125 -16.13 9.64 -9.58
CA LEU A 125 -16.09 8.94 -8.29
C LEU A 125 -15.86 7.43 -8.55
N ALA A 126 -14.82 6.88 -7.92
CA ALA A 126 -14.40 5.51 -8.13
C ALA A 126 -15.41 4.55 -7.49
N VAL A 127 -16.46 4.21 -8.24
CA VAL A 127 -17.32 3.08 -7.94
C VAL A 127 -16.55 1.84 -8.36
N THR A 128 -16.32 0.94 -7.41
CA THR A 128 -15.65 -0.34 -7.68
C THR A 128 -16.49 -1.48 -7.10
N GLN A 129 -16.44 -2.64 -7.77
CA GLN A 129 -16.99 -3.85 -7.19
C GLN A 129 -15.99 -4.42 -6.20
N ALA A 130 -16.45 -4.73 -5.00
CA ALA A 130 -15.65 -5.34 -3.96
C ALA A 130 -16.38 -6.55 -3.35
N ILE A 131 -15.60 -7.53 -2.92
CA ILE A 131 -16.08 -8.60 -2.05
C ILE A 131 -15.90 -8.18 -0.60
N LEU A 132 -16.97 -8.26 0.18
CA LEU A 132 -16.97 -8.00 1.61
C LEU A 132 -16.62 -9.28 2.35
N VAL A 133 -15.58 -9.23 3.17
CA VAL A 133 -15.03 -10.37 3.91
C VAL A 133 -14.97 -10.06 5.40
N LYS A 134 -15.13 -11.08 6.24
CA LYS A 134 -15.01 -10.96 7.70
C LYS A 134 -13.67 -11.46 8.21
N LEU A 135 -13.20 -10.79 9.25
CA LEU A 135 -12.15 -11.24 10.14
C LEU A 135 -12.56 -10.86 11.58
N GLY A 136 -12.93 -11.85 12.39
CA GLY A 136 -13.62 -11.66 13.65
C GLY A 136 -14.89 -10.83 13.47
N GLU A 137 -15.01 -9.77 14.26
CA GLU A 137 -16.13 -8.82 14.21
C GLU A 137 -15.96 -7.75 13.12
N SER A 138 -14.78 -7.66 12.50
CA SER A 138 -14.48 -6.63 11.50
C SER A 138 -14.83 -7.09 10.10
N THR A 139 -15.39 -6.17 9.31
CA THR A 139 -15.66 -6.37 7.88
C THR A 139 -14.70 -5.52 7.06
N TYR A 140 -14.13 -6.13 6.03
CA TYR A 140 -13.22 -5.50 5.08
C TYR A 140 -13.77 -5.66 3.67
N ALA A 141 -13.40 -4.74 2.78
CA ALA A 141 -13.68 -4.84 1.36
C ALA A 141 -12.40 -5.19 0.60
N VAL A 142 -12.47 -6.14 -0.34
CA VAL A 142 -11.37 -6.46 -1.25
C VAL A 142 -11.83 -6.18 -2.68
N PRO A 143 -11.12 -5.35 -3.47
CA PRO A 143 -11.50 -5.08 -4.85
C PRO A 143 -11.60 -6.35 -5.69
N MET A 144 -12.71 -6.54 -6.39
CA MET A 144 -12.94 -7.71 -7.25
C MET A 144 -11.92 -7.81 -8.38
N SER A 145 -11.32 -6.70 -8.80
CA SER A 145 -10.24 -6.67 -9.80
C SER A 145 -8.99 -7.46 -9.38
N SER A 146 -8.78 -7.67 -8.09
CA SER A 146 -7.68 -8.47 -7.54
C SER A 146 -8.07 -9.93 -7.24
N VAL A 147 -9.37 -10.26 -7.33
CA VAL A 147 -9.95 -11.55 -6.92
C VAL A 147 -10.25 -12.39 -8.14
N GLN A 148 -9.69 -13.60 -8.21
CA GLN A 148 -10.01 -14.59 -9.24
C GLN A 148 -11.17 -15.50 -8.86
N GLY A 149 -11.44 -15.68 -7.57
CA GLY A 149 -12.51 -16.54 -7.10
C GLY A 149 -12.50 -16.72 -5.59
N VAL A 150 -13.53 -17.39 -5.10
CA VAL A 150 -13.63 -17.86 -3.71
C VAL A 150 -13.80 -19.36 -3.76
N VAL A 151 -12.95 -20.08 -3.03
CA VAL A 151 -13.04 -21.53 -2.90
C VAL A 151 -13.21 -21.90 -1.44
N ARG A 152 -13.73 -23.10 -1.19
CA ARG A 152 -13.81 -23.67 0.15
C ARG A 152 -12.87 -24.86 0.24
N ILE A 153 -12.05 -24.88 1.28
CA ILE A 153 -11.15 -25.98 1.60
C ILE A 153 -11.63 -26.67 2.87
N ALA A 154 -11.59 -28.01 2.92
CA ALA A 154 -11.89 -28.74 4.14
C ALA A 154 -10.83 -28.44 5.22
N LEU A 155 -11.26 -28.30 6.48
CA LEU A 155 -10.37 -27.96 7.59
C LEU A 155 -9.18 -28.93 7.69
N ASP A 156 -9.41 -30.23 7.54
CA ASP A 156 -8.36 -31.25 7.58
C ASP A 156 -7.34 -31.09 6.44
N ASP A 157 -7.78 -30.72 5.23
CA ASP A 157 -6.89 -30.47 4.09
C ASP A 157 -6.08 -29.19 4.29
N TYR A 158 -6.73 -28.16 4.84
CA TYR A 158 -6.07 -26.92 5.23
C TYR A 158 -4.96 -27.16 6.25
N SER A 159 -5.27 -27.86 7.35
CA SER A 159 -4.30 -28.17 8.40
C SER A 159 -3.13 -29.02 7.89
N LYS A 160 -3.38 -29.99 7.01
CA LYS A 160 -2.33 -30.80 6.38
C LYS A 160 -1.37 -29.93 5.55
N ARG A 161 -1.91 -29.02 4.73
CA ARG A 161 -1.10 -28.11 3.92
C ARG A 161 -0.27 -27.17 4.78
N LEU A 162 -0.85 -26.63 5.85
CA LEU A 162 -0.13 -25.74 6.76
C LEU A 162 1.06 -26.41 7.45
N GLY A 163 0.96 -27.72 7.72
CA GLY A 163 2.06 -28.53 8.29
C GLY A 163 3.18 -28.90 7.31
N SER A 164 3.01 -28.68 6.00
CA SER A 164 3.95 -29.14 4.96
C SER A 164 5.12 -28.17 4.67
N GLY A 165 5.19 -27.02 5.34
CA GLY A 165 6.27 -26.03 5.20
C GLY A 165 6.08 -25.03 4.06
N ASP A 166 5.46 -25.42 2.94
CA ASP A 166 5.05 -24.51 1.85
C ASP A 166 3.56 -24.70 1.50
N PRO A 167 2.65 -24.09 2.27
CA PRO A 167 1.22 -24.35 2.11
C PRO A 167 0.71 -23.75 0.80
N THR A 168 0.34 -24.62 -0.14
CA THR A 168 -0.15 -24.26 -1.48
C THR A 168 -1.52 -24.85 -1.75
N TYR A 169 -2.32 -24.19 -2.57
CA TYR A 169 -3.64 -24.64 -3.05
C TYR A 169 -3.72 -24.49 -4.57
N THR A 170 -4.08 -25.56 -5.28
CA THR A 170 -4.21 -25.55 -6.73
C THR A 170 -5.64 -25.16 -7.14
N TYR A 171 -5.76 -24.12 -7.95
CA TYR A 171 -7.02 -23.61 -8.47
C TYR A 171 -6.89 -23.30 -9.96
N ALA A 172 -7.82 -23.79 -10.79
CA ALA A 172 -7.79 -23.60 -12.23
C ALA A 172 -6.47 -23.99 -12.92
N GLY A 173 -5.77 -25.02 -12.39
CA GLY A 173 -4.48 -25.49 -12.91
C GLY A 173 -3.27 -24.64 -12.49
N GLU A 174 -3.48 -23.67 -11.61
CA GLU A 174 -2.44 -22.76 -11.10
C GLU A 174 -2.28 -22.93 -9.58
N ASP A 175 -1.04 -22.88 -9.09
CA ASP A 175 -0.77 -22.97 -7.65
C ASP A 175 -0.80 -21.59 -6.98
N PHE A 176 -1.47 -21.52 -5.83
CA PHE A 176 -1.60 -20.34 -4.99
C PHE A 176 -1.01 -20.62 -3.63
N LYS A 177 -0.12 -19.75 -3.15
CA LYS A 177 0.41 -19.85 -1.79
C LYS A 177 -0.65 -19.41 -0.78
N ILE A 178 -0.80 -20.15 0.30
CA ILE A 178 -1.79 -19.90 1.33
C ILE A 178 -1.27 -18.87 2.33
N TYR A 179 -2.08 -17.85 2.58
CA TYR A 179 -1.85 -16.81 3.59
C TYR A 179 -3.07 -16.67 4.49
N GLU A 180 -2.85 -16.28 5.73
CA GLU A 180 -3.91 -15.94 6.69
C GLU A 180 -4.14 -14.43 6.68
N LEU A 181 -5.38 -13.96 6.49
CA LEU A 181 -5.66 -12.52 6.47
C LEU A 181 -5.24 -11.83 7.78
N SER A 182 -5.40 -12.49 8.92
CA SER A 182 -4.93 -11.97 10.22
C SER A 182 -3.42 -11.74 10.25
N GLN A 183 -2.63 -12.67 9.68
CA GLN A 183 -1.17 -12.54 9.59
C GLN A 183 -0.78 -11.40 8.63
N LEU A 184 -1.48 -11.29 7.50
CA LEU A 184 -1.27 -10.20 6.54
C LEU A 184 -1.52 -8.83 7.19
N LEU A 185 -2.55 -8.72 8.05
CA LEU A 185 -2.91 -7.48 8.73
C LEU A 185 -2.17 -7.26 10.07
N GLY A 186 -1.42 -8.25 10.56
CA GLY A 186 -0.75 -8.17 11.87
C GLY A 186 -1.71 -8.12 13.07
N VAL A 187 -2.90 -8.70 12.94
CA VAL A 187 -3.92 -8.74 14.00
C VAL A 187 -4.05 -10.14 14.57
N PRO A 188 -4.50 -10.29 15.84
CA PRO A 188 -4.77 -11.61 16.40
C PRO A 188 -5.74 -12.40 15.52
N GLN A 189 -5.50 -13.71 15.39
CA GLN A 189 -6.48 -14.59 14.74
C GLN A 189 -7.81 -14.54 15.51
N GLY A 190 -8.90 -14.36 14.76
CA GLY A 190 -10.23 -14.59 15.27
C GLY A 190 -10.38 -16.05 15.74
N ARG A 191 -11.27 -16.29 16.70
CA ARG A 191 -11.60 -17.67 17.09
C ARG A 191 -12.36 -18.33 15.95
N VAL A 192 -11.83 -19.43 15.44
CA VAL A 192 -12.53 -20.30 14.49
C VAL A 192 -13.67 -20.97 15.24
N ILE A 193 -14.91 -20.58 14.95
CA ILE A 193 -16.10 -21.24 15.51
C ILE A 193 -16.53 -22.31 14.52
N ASP A 194 -16.09 -23.55 14.76
CA ASP A 194 -16.77 -24.78 14.32
C ASP A 194 -17.15 -24.86 12.81
N GLU A 195 -16.21 -24.55 11.91
CA GLU A 195 -16.41 -24.69 10.46
C GLU A 195 -15.63 -25.88 9.88
N THR A 196 -16.34 -26.84 9.28
CA THR A 196 -15.74 -27.99 8.57
C THR A 196 -15.05 -27.58 7.26
N GLN A 197 -15.39 -26.40 6.73
CA GLN A 197 -14.77 -25.84 5.54
C GLN A 197 -14.44 -24.36 5.73
N LEU A 198 -13.25 -23.97 5.29
CA LEU A 198 -12.74 -22.61 5.39
C LEU A 198 -12.79 -21.92 4.01
N PRO A 199 -13.20 -20.66 3.93
CA PRO A 199 -13.14 -19.90 2.69
C PRO A 199 -11.70 -19.40 2.41
N LEU A 200 -11.25 -19.59 1.16
CA LEU A 200 -10.03 -19.01 0.62
C LEU A 200 -10.41 -18.02 -0.49
N LEU A 201 -9.94 -16.79 -0.36
CA LEU A 201 -10.02 -15.77 -1.39
C LEU A 201 -8.82 -15.90 -2.32
N MET A 202 -9.06 -16.28 -3.57
CA MET A 202 -8.02 -16.47 -4.57
C MET A 202 -7.69 -15.11 -5.20
N THR A 203 -6.49 -14.61 -4.99
CA THR A 203 -6.06 -13.30 -5.48
C THR A 203 -4.88 -13.40 -6.43
N ARG A 204 -4.88 -12.53 -7.45
CA ARG A 204 -3.76 -12.37 -8.37
C ARG A 204 -3.38 -10.92 -8.51
N THR A 205 -2.09 -10.63 -8.40
CA THR A 205 -1.55 -9.32 -8.77
C THR A 205 -0.18 -9.50 -9.41
N GLY A 206 -0.07 -9.15 -10.70
CA GLY A 206 1.09 -9.51 -11.50
C GLY A 206 1.28 -11.04 -11.53
N ASP A 207 2.48 -11.49 -11.20
CA ASP A 207 2.85 -12.91 -11.12
C ASP A 207 2.58 -13.52 -9.74
N GLN A 208 2.19 -12.71 -8.74
CA GLN A 208 1.87 -13.21 -7.42
C GLN A 208 0.46 -13.78 -7.33
N ARG A 209 0.38 -15.00 -6.81
CA ARG A 209 -0.82 -15.80 -6.61
C ARG A 209 -0.95 -16.16 -5.13
N ALA A 210 -2.00 -15.65 -4.49
CA ALA A 210 -2.26 -15.90 -3.08
C ALA A 210 -3.66 -16.46 -2.84
N ALA A 211 -3.75 -17.50 -2.02
CA ALA A 211 -4.99 -18.00 -1.46
C ALA A 211 -5.10 -17.45 -0.04
N VAL A 212 -5.89 -16.40 0.15
CA VAL A 212 -6.01 -15.71 1.44
C VAL A 212 -7.17 -16.29 2.23
N ARG A 213 -6.86 -16.99 3.33
CA ARG A 213 -7.87 -17.49 4.27
C ARG A 213 -8.50 -16.32 5.02
N ILE A 214 -9.83 -16.33 5.03
CA ILE A 214 -10.69 -15.36 5.72
C ILE A 214 -11.65 -16.11 6.64
N ASP A 215 -12.38 -15.40 7.51
CA ASP A 215 -13.37 -16.05 8.36
C ASP A 215 -14.68 -16.28 7.60
N ALA A 216 -15.17 -15.28 6.86
CA ALA A 216 -16.38 -15.44 6.06
C ALA A 216 -16.43 -14.49 4.86
N VAL A 217 -17.21 -14.85 3.85
CA VAL A 217 -17.62 -13.95 2.77
C VAL A 217 -19.03 -13.45 3.08
N VAL A 218 -19.19 -12.13 3.18
CA VAL A 218 -20.51 -11.50 3.34
C VAL A 218 -21.23 -11.41 1.99
N GLY A 219 -20.48 -11.10 0.92
CA GLY A 219 -21.01 -10.99 -0.45
C GLY A 219 -20.29 -9.93 -1.27
N SER A 220 -20.68 -9.78 -2.55
CA SER A 220 -20.14 -8.74 -3.43
C SER A 220 -21.06 -7.51 -3.46
N ARG A 221 -20.49 -6.31 -3.46
CA ARG A 221 -21.22 -5.05 -3.59
C ARG A 221 -20.44 -4.03 -4.41
N GLU A 222 -21.17 -3.13 -5.06
CA GLU A 222 -20.58 -1.88 -5.55
C GLU A 222 -20.39 -0.93 -4.37
N ILE A 223 -19.18 -0.39 -4.26
CA ILE A 223 -18.78 0.52 -3.20
C ILE A 223 -18.17 1.77 -3.81
N VAL A 224 -18.37 2.90 -3.14
CA VAL A 224 -17.69 4.16 -3.48
C VAL A 224 -16.41 4.22 -2.67
N VAL A 225 -15.27 4.31 -3.36
CA VAL A 225 -13.97 4.49 -2.71
C VAL A 225 -13.83 5.94 -2.27
N LYS A 226 -13.50 6.13 -1.00
CA LYS A 226 -13.13 7.40 -0.40
C LYS A 226 -11.68 7.36 0.06
N SER A 227 -10.98 8.47 -0.14
CA SER A 227 -9.65 8.67 0.44
C SER A 227 -9.73 8.65 1.97
N VAL A 228 -8.72 8.05 2.59
CA VAL A 228 -8.52 7.97 4.05
C VAL A 228 -7.54 9.04 4.56
N GLY A 229 -7.10 9.94 3.67
CA GLY A 229 -6.12 10.98 3.98
C GLY A 229 -4.68 10.45 4.06
N PRO A 230 -3.69 11.36 4.05
CA PRO A 230 -2.28 11.02 3.90
C PRO A 230 -1.69 10.22 5.06
N GLN A 231 -2.24 10.37 6.27
CA GLN A 231 -1.77 9.65 7.45
C GLN A 231 -2.07 8.14 7.39
N ILE A 232 -3.18 7.77 6.76
CA ILE A 232 -3.64 6.37 6.67
C ILE A 232 -3.26 5.75 5.33
N SER A 233 -3.20 6.54 4.26
CA SER A 233 -2.90 6.04 2.91
C SER A 233 -1.46 5.56 2.72
N SER A 234 -0.55 5.88 3.66
CA SER A 234 0.83 5.37 3.70
C SER A 234 0.92 3.95 4.28
N VAL A 235 -0.12 3.46 4.95
CA VAL A 235 -0.13 2.13 5.57
C VAL A 235 -0.23 1.05 4.47
N PRO A 236 0.75 0.15 4.37
CA PRO A 236 0.69 -0.95 3.40
C PRO A 236 -0.57 -1.79 3.60
N GLY A 237 -1.26 -2.07 2.50
CA GLY A 237 -2.48 -2.87 2.51
C GLY A 237 -3.78 -2.09 2.62
N ILE A 238 -3.74 -0.77 2.80
CA ILE A 238 -4.92 0.08 2.71
C ILE A 238 -5.02 0.67 1.30
N PHE A 239 -6.15 0.41 0.63
CA PHE A 239 -6.50 1.04 -0.65
C PHE A 239 -7.33 2.32 -0.43
N GLY A 240 -8.19 2.29 0.58
CA GLY A 240 -9.08 3.40 0.92
C GLY A 240 -10.15 2.94 1.90
N ALA A 241 -11.25 3.67 1.98
CA ALA A 241 -12.41 3.29 2.77
C ALA A 241 -13.70 3.49 1.97
N THR A 242 -14.77 2.85 2.41
CA THR A 242 -16.13 3.11 1.92
C THR A 242 -17.08 3.33 3.08
N ILE A 243 -18.17 4.04 2.82
CA ILE A 243 -19.24 4.26 3.79
C ILE A 243 -20.45 3.48 3.30
N MET A 244 -20.91 2.55 4.13
CA MET A 244 -22.05 1.69 3.84
C MET A 244 -23.38 2.43 4.07
N GLY A 245 -24.49 1.87 3.58
CA GLY A 245 -25.82 2.47 3.73
C GLY A 245 -26.30 2.61 5.18
N ASP A 246 -25.72 1.85 6.11
CA ASP A 246 -25.94 1.96 7.56
C ASP A 246 -25.00 2.97 8.24
N GLY A 247 -24.15 3.65 7.47
CA GLY A 247 -23.16 4.61 7.95
C GLY A 247 -21.85 3.98 8.43
N SER A 248 -21.73 2.64 8.44
CA SER A 248 -20.48 1.98 8.84
C SER A 248 -19.35 2.28 7.86
N VAL A 249 -18.14 2.46 8.38
CA VAL A 249 -16.94 2.68 7.58
C VAL A 249 -16.22 1.34 7.41
N ILE A 250 -16.06 0.90 6.17
CA ILE A 250 -15.37 -0.34 5.82
C ILE A 250 -14.05 0.00 5.13
N MET A 251 -12.96 -0.58 5.63
CA MET A 251 -11.64 -0.44 5.00
C MET A 251 -11.55 -1.30 3.74
N ILE A 252 -11.05 -0.71 2.67
CA ILE A 252 -10.77 -1.39 1.42
C ILE A 252 -9.31 -1.81 1.43
N LEU A 253 -9.07 -3.11 1.30
CA LEU A 253 -7.75 -3.71 1.38
C LEU A 253 -7.13 -3.85 -0.01
N ASP A 254 -5.82 -3.57 -0.07
CA ASP A 254 -4.96 -3.99 -1.18
C ASP A 254 -4.10 -5.18 -0.70
N LEU A 255 -4.47 -6.39 -1.11
CA LEU A 255 -3.81 -7.59 -0.60
C LEU A 255 -2.42 -7.82 -1.20
N ALA A 256 -2.11 -7.24 -2.37
CA ALA A 256 -0.83 -7.45 -3.04
C ALA A 256 0.40 -6.98 -2.23
N PRO A 257 0.47 -5.73 -1.71
CA PRO A 257 1.58 -5.29 -0.87
C PRO A 257 1.68 -6.10 0.43
N LEU A 258 0.54 -6.52 1.01
CA LEU A 258 0.54 -7.36 2.21
C LEU A 258 1.15 -8.74 1.95
N VAL A 259 0.74 -9.37 0.84
CA VAL A 259 1.28 -10.66 0.40
C VAL A 259 2.77 -10.55 0.08
N ARG A 260 3.21 -9.51 -0.65
CA ARG A 260 4.64 -9.26 -0.92
C ARG A 260 5.46 -9.20 0.36
N ARG A 261 5.00 -8.42 1.34
CA ARG A 261 5.68 -8.26 2.63
C ARG A 261 5.78 -9.57 3.41
N VAL A 262 4.73 -10.39 3.45
CA VAL A 262 4.79 -11.66 4.19
C VAL A 262 5.57 -12.72 3.41
N ALA A 263 5.48 -12.74 2.08
CA ALA A 263 6.26 -13.64 1.23
C ALA A 263 7.77 -13.41 1.38
N SER A 264 8.21 -12.14 1.45
CA SER A 264 9.62 -11.81 1.67
C SER A 264 10.11 -12.29 3.05
N LEU A 265 9.31 -12.05 4.11
CA LEU A 265 9.63 -12.50 5.46
C LEU A 265 9.73 -14.04 5.56
N ARG A 266 8.79 -14.77 4.95
CA ARG A 266 8.81 -16.24 4.92
C ARG A 266 10.03 -16.78 4.20
N ALA A 267 10.42 -16.15 3.09
CA ALA A 267 11.62 -16.54 2.36
C ALA A 267 12.89 -16.37 3.22
N SER A 268 13.04 -15.25 3.93
CA SER A 268 14.15 -15.03 4.87
C SER A 268 14.21 -16.09 5.97
N VAL A 269 13.08 -16.39 6.63
CA VAL A 269 13.03 -17.45 7.67
C VAL A 269 13.40 -18.83 7.12
N ALA A 270 12.93 -19.18 5.92
CA ALA A 270 13.24 -20.47 5.27
C ALA A 270 14.72 -20.60 4.87
N ALA A 271 15.41 -19.49 4.59
CA ALA A 271 16.84 -19.45 4.31
C ALA A 271 17.72 -19.59 5.56
N GLY A 272 17.13 -19.77 6.76
CA GLY A 272 17.86 -19.82 8.02
C GLY A 272 18.39 -18.45 8.46
N GLU A 273 18.01 -17.38 7.75
CA GLU A 273 18.21 -16.02 8.21
C GLU A 273 17.18 -15.78 9.31
N ILE A 274 17.65 -15.73 10.56
CA ILE A 274 16.84 -15.20 11.65
C ILE A 274 16.50 -13.78 11.21
N PRO A 275 15.23 -13.43 10.95
CA PRO A 275 14.89 -12.02 10.88
C PRO A 275 15.36 -11.49 12.22
N GLU A 276 16.28 -10.53 12.23
CA GLU A 276 16.32 -9.62 13.36
C GLU A 276 14.87 -9.19 13.51
N VAL A 277 14.18 -9.77 14.50
CA VAL A 277 13.11 -9.06 15.16
C VAL A 277 13.83 -7.77 15.44
N ALA A 278 13.51 -6.71 14.70
CA ALA A 278 13.87 -5.39 15.13
C ALA A 278 13.39 -5.44 16.56
N GLU A 279 14.33 -5.54 17.51
CA GLU A 279 14.01 -5.34 18.90
C GLU A 279 13.15 -4.10 18.81
N ILE A 280 11.96 -4.17 19.38
CA ILE A 280 11.33 -2.94 19.79
C ILE A 280 12.34 -2.44 20.81
N VAL A 281 13.37 -1.75 20.31
CA VAL A 281 14.29 -0.95 21.08
C VAL A 281 13.28 -0.12 21.83
N PRO A 282 13.19 -0.28 23.16
CA PRO A 282 12.34 0.59 23.94
C PRO A 282 12.70 1.96 23.45
N VAL A 283 11.75 2.64 22.80
CA VAL A 283 11.97 4.02 22.37
C VAL A 283 12.57 4.65 23.60
N PRO A 284 13.82 5.17 23.54
CA PRO A 284 14.44 5.73 24.73
C PRO A 284 13.37 6.63 25.30
N GLU A 285 13.00 6.43 26.57
CA GLU A 285 12.01 7.28 27.23
C GLU A 285 12.55 8.70 27.09
N LEU A 286 12.14 9.37 26.01
CA LEU A 286 12.30 10.79 25.84
C LEU A 286 11.53 11.30 27.05
N PRO A 287 12.17 12.12 27.90
CA PRO A 287 11.50 12.62 29.10
C PRO A 287 10.13 13.10 28.64
N GLU A 288 9.07 12.54 29.22
CA GLU A 288 7.69 12.94 28.94
C GLU A 288 7.58 14.43 29.26
N VAL A 289 7.94 15.26 28.29
CA VAL A 289 7.40 16.59 28.22
C VAL A 289 5.98 16.32 27.79
N ARG A 290 5.08 16.22 28.77
CA ARG A 290 3.64 16.41 28.56
C ARG A 290 3.48 17.79 27.91
N ARG A 291 3.67 17.86 26.60
CA ARG A 291 3.23 18.97 25.78
C ARG A 291 1.74 18.74 25.67
N LYS A 292 0.97 19.59 26.35
CA LYS A 292 -0.47 19.64 26.17
C LYS A 292 -0.75 19.68 24.67
N THR A 293 -1.63 18.80 24.20
CA THR A 293 -2.00 18.75 22.79
C THR A 293 -2.50 20.12 22.37
N MET A 294 -1.83 20.74 21.40
CA MET A 294 -2.23 22.05 20.88
C MET A 294 -3.26 21.85 19.77
N ILE A 295 -4.43 22.47 19.90
CA ILE A 295 -5.55 22.37 18.96
C ILE A 295 -5.95 23.76 18.48
N MET A 296 -6.11 23.92 17.17
CA MET A 296 -6.68 25.13 16.59
C MET A 296 -8.17 24.94 16.29
N VAL A 297 -9.01 25.82 16.83
CA VAL A 297 -10.45 25.88 16.54
C VAL A 297 -10.71 26.92 15.45
N VAL A 298 -11.22 26.48 14.31
CA VAL A 298 -11.59 27.32 13.16
C VAL A 298 -13.11 27.31 13.03
N ASP A 299 -13.76 28.44 13.32
CA ASP A 299 -15.22 28.55 13.24
C ASP A 299 -15.64 30.02 13.05
N ASP A 300 -16.45 30.27 12.02
CA ASP A 300 -16.95 31.61 11.63
C ASP A 300 -17.92 32.20 12.68
N SER A 301 -18.48 31.36 13.56
CA SER A 301 -19.35 31.76 14.66
C SER A 301 -18.56 31.97 15.95
N ILE A 302 -18.55 33.22 16.44
CA ILE A 302 -17.92 33.59 17.72
C ILE A 302 -18.43 32.73 18.88
N THR A 303 -19.71 32.38 18.87
CA THR A 303 -20.35 31.58 19.93
C THR A 303 -19.84 30.14 19.91
N MET A 304 -19.84 29.50 18.75
CA MET A 304 -19.38 28.11 18.60
C MET A 304 -17.90 27.96 18.91
N ARG A 305 -17.09 28.92 18.44
CA ARG A 305 -15.67 28.98 18.74
C ARG A 305 -15.39 29.07 20.24
N LYS A 306 -16.06 29.98 20.96
CA LYS A 306 -15.89 30.12 22.42
C LYS A 306 -16.34 28.90 23.21
N VAL A 307 -17.44 28.24 22.79
CA VAL A 307 -17.92 27.02 23.45
C VAL A 307 -16.93 25.88 23.23
N THR A 308 -16.48 25.67 22.00
CA THR A 308 -15.55 24.60 21.64
C THR A 308 -14.18 24.81 22.31
N THR A 309 -13.64 26.03 22.31
CA THR A 309 -12.43 26.37 23.06
C THR A 309 -12.52 25.99 24.53
N ARG A 310 -13.61 26.37 25.22
CA ARG A 310 -13.80 26.03 26.64
C ARG A 310 -13.91 24.53 26.91
N VAL A 311 -14.50 23.77 25.99
CA VAL A 311 -14.60 22.30 26.11
C VAL A 311 -13.21 21.67 26.00
N LEU A 312 -12.41 22.14 25.03
CA LEU A 312 -11.06 21.62 24.79
C LEU A 312 -10.08 22.02 25.90
N GLU A 313 -10.14 23.26 26.39
CA GLU A 313 -9.33 23.73 27.53
C GLU A 313 -9.64 22.94 28.81
N ARG A 314 -10.91 22.57 29.04
CA ARG A 314 -11.31 21.71 30.17
C ARG A 314 -10.77 20.29 30.08
N ALA A 315 -10.44 19.83 28.87
CA ALA A 315 -9.79 18.56 28.62
C ALA A 315 -8.25 18.68 28.61
N GLU A 316 -7.72 19.73 29.22
CA GLU A 316 -6.28 20.01 29.39
C GLU A 316 -5.49 20.20 28.08
N MET A 317 -6.15 20.66 27.02
CA MET A 317 -5.53 20.97 25.73
C MET A 317 -5.21 22.47 25.61
N ASP A 318 -4.14 22.81 24.90
CA ASP A 318 -3.81 24.21 24.58
C ASP A 318 -4.54 24.62 23.31
N VAL A 319 -5.36 25.67 23.37
CA VAL A 319 -6.24 26.04 22.26
C VAL A 319 -5.86 27.36 21.61
N VAL A 320 -5.72 27.36 20.29
CA VAL A 320 -5.59 28.56 19.45
C VAL A 320 -6.88 28.70 18.63
N THR A 321 -7.27 29.92 18.27
CA THR A 321 -8.51 30.15 17.51
C THR A 321 -8.25 30.93 16.24
N ALA A 322 -8.83 30.47 15.13
CA ALA A 322 -8.90 31.22 13.88
C ALA A 322 -10.35 31.64 13.62
N LYS A 323 -10.55 32.77 12.95
CA LYS A 323 -11.89 33.30 12.65
C LYS A 323 -12.54 32.64 11.45
N ASP A 324 -11.74 32.14 10.53
CA ASP A 324 -12.16 31.49 9.29
C ASP A 324 -11.00 30.64 8.75
N GLY A 325 -11.22 29.95 7.63
CA GLY A 325 -10.20 29.12 6.99
C GLY A 325 -9.00 29.89 6.42
N LEU A 326 -9.08 31.22 6.25
CA LEU A 326 -7.95 32.05 5.81
C LEU A 326 -7.05 32.45 6.98
N ASP A 327 -7.64 32.73 8.14
CA ASP A 327 -6.96 33.02 9.41
C ASP A 327 -6.31 31.76 10.03
N ALA A 328 -6.57 30.58 9.46
CA ALA A 328 -6.09 29.29 9.90
C ALA A 328 -4.84 28.76 9.15
N VAL A 329 -4.30 29.51 8.18
CA VAL A 329 -3.16 29.09 7.33
C VAL A 329 -1.87 29.77 7.76
#